data_AF-A0AAV4HB51-F1
#
_entry.id   AF-A0AAV4HB51-F1
#
_cell.length_a   1.000
_cell.length_b   1.000
_cell.length_c   1.000
_cell.angle_alpha   90.00
_cell.angle_beta   90.00
_cell.angle_gamma   90.00
#
_symmetry.space_group_name_H-M   'P 1'
#
loop_
_entity.id
_entity.type
_entity.pdbx_description
1 polymer ?
#
loop_
_entity_poly.entity_id
_entity_poly.type
_entity_poly.pdbx_seq_one_letter_code
_entity_poly.pdbx_strand_id
1 'polypeptide(L)'
;MSDGEEFVPYSSDCDDYSGSDDSDNDALSVDPDLNTSIAEEVPVVDGTVIRTVVYMGKDGTEWKNTPIVPNDQTRWPNVVTLPRNRISETQNVTSPAEVFELFISRNMLSVIVKYTNQEGKRQRGASWIETDHTEIKALIGMLVFIGAQKQSKVNLQTIWDALLGQPFVRATMSYNRCFQLLNLLRFDNKDTRPQRRETDKLAPISELLNLHLSNLQRYYVPGAT
;
A
#
# COMPACT_ATOMS: atom_id res chain seq x y z
N MET A 1 11.10 -43.78 -44.23
CA MET A 1 10.33 -42.53 -44.28
C MET A 1 10.32 -41.98 -42.87
N SER A 2 11.08 -40.90 -42.65
CA SER A 2 11.29 -40.26 -41.35
C SER A 2 10.74 -38.86 -41.52
N ASP A 3 9.55 -38.60 -40.98
CA ASP A 3 8.92 -37.30 -41.04
C ASP A 3 9.47 -36.44 -39.90
N GLY A 4 10.21 -35.40 -40.28
CA GLY A 4 10.68 -34.36 -39.38
C GLY A 4 9.55 -33.37 -39.12
N GLU A 5 9.19 -33.20 -37.85
CA GLU A 5 8.31 -32.11 -37.43
C GLU A 5 9.11 -30.80 -37.38
N GLU A 6 8.73 -29.89 -38.26
CA GLU A 6 9.31 -28.56 -38.42
C GLU A 6 8.74 -27.62 -37.34
N PHE A 7 9.62 -27.07 -36.50
CA PHE A 7 9.28 -26.13 -35.44
C PHE A 7 8.96 -24.75 -36.04
N VAL A 8 7.71 -24.32 -35.93
CA VAL A 8 7.27 -22.98 -36.37
C VAL A 8 7.29 -22.04 -35.16
N PRO A 9 8.10 -20.97 -35.14
CA PRO A 9 8.14 -20.05 -34.02
C PRO A 9 6.88 -19.16 -34.01
N TYR A 10 6.28 -19.03 -32.83
CA TYR A 10 5.13 -18.17 -32.55
C TYR A 10 5.53 -16.69 -32.72
N SER A 11 4.96 -16.03 -33.74
CA SER A 11 5.08 -14.58 -33.95
C SER A 11 4.31 -13.84 -32.86
N SER A 12 5.02 -13.12 -32.01
CA SER A 12 4.45 -12.21 -31.01
C SER A 12 4.34 -10.83 -31.62
N ASP A 13 3.18 -10.51 -32.19
CA ASP A 13 2.83 -9.15 -32.57
C ASP A 13 2.51 -8.38 -31.28
N CYS A 14 3.53 -7.72 -30.72
CA CYS A 14 3.36 -6.76 -29.64
C CYS A 14 3.10 -5.39 -30.25
N ASP A 15 1.83 -4.98 -30.22
CA ASP A 15 1.42 -3.61 -30.49
C ASP A 15 2.08 -2.65 -29.49
N ASP A 16 2.93 -1.78 -30.03
CA ASP A 16 3.56 -0.65 -29.35
C ASP A 16 2.50 0.41 -29.05
N TYR A 17 1.91 0.36 -27.84
CA TYR A 17 1.03 1.41 -27.35
C TYR A 17 1.83 2.39 -26.51
N SER A 18 2.17 3.52 -27.11
CA SER A 18 2.80 4.67 -26.47
C SER A 18 1.86 5.29 -25.43
N GLY A 19 2.07 4.93 -24.17
CA GLY A 19 1.51 5.64 -23.03
C GLY A 19 2.17 7.01 -22.90
N SER A 20 1.36 8.07 -22.98
CA SER A 20 1.76 9.43 -22.63
C SER A 20 1.92 9.53 -21.12
N ASP A 21 3.17 9.58 -20.66
CA ASP A 21 3.53 9.98 -19.29
C ASP A 21 3.47 11.51 -19.23
N ASP A 22 2.33 12.06 -18.78
CA ASP A 22 2.26 13.45 -18.33
C ASP A 22 2.91 13.53 -16.93
N SER A 23 4.23 13.73 -16.93
CA SER A 23 5.03 14.04 -15.76
C SER A 23 4.72 15.47 -15.29
N ASP A 24 3.73 15.61 -14.41
CA ASP A 24 3.46 16.86 -13.70
C ASP A 24 4.68 17.21 -12.82
N ASN A 25 5.39 18.24 -13.25
CA ASN A 25 6.53 18.83 -12.57
C ASN A 25 6.04 19.62 -11.35
N ASP A 26 5.83 18.93 -10.23
CA ASP A 26 5.33 19.51 -8.98
C ASP A 26 6.45 20.34 -8.31
N ALA A 27 6.52 21.61 -8.69
CA ALA A 27 7.31 22.61 -7.99
C ALA A 27 6.80 22.72 -6.55
N LEU A 28 7.63 22.33 -5.59
CA LEU A 28 7.38 22.47 -4.15
C LEU A 28 7.08 23.94 -3.81
N SER A 29 5.80 24.25 -3.73
CA SER A 29 5.30 25.54 -3.26
C SER A 29 5.45 25.55 -1.75
N VAL A 30 6.35 26.39 -1.23
CA VAL A 30 6.52 26.56 0.21
C VAL A 30 5.28 27.28 0.75
N ASP A 31 4.48 26.58 1.54
CA ASP A 31 3.30 27.14 2.21
C ASP A 31 3.73 28.32 3.12
N PRO A 32 3.13 29.52 2.97
CA PRO A 32 3.51 30.71 3.73
C PRO A 32 3.05 30.68 5.21
N ASP A 33 2.26 29.69 5.61
CA ASP A 33 1.72 29.56 6.97
C ASP A 33 2.63 28.76 7.93
N LEU A 34 3.85 28.40 7.51
CA LEU A 34 4.80 27.69 8.34
C LEU A 34 5.45 28.65 9.36
N ASN A 35 4.88 28.73 10.57
CA ASN A 35 5.48 29.48 11.67
C ASN A 35 6.78 28.82 12.13
N THR A 36 7.91 29.28 11.61
CA THR A 36 9.25 28.81 11.98
C THR A 36 9.69 29.54 13.24
N SER A 37 9.66 28.84 14.37
CA SER A 37 10.32 29.33 15.59
C SER A 37 11.73 28.75 15.68
N ILE A 38 12.71 29.63 15.82
CA ILE A 38 14.13 29.25 15.97
C ILE A 38 14.40 29.21 17.47
N ALA A 39 14.68 28.01 18.01
CA ALA A 39 15.19 27.86 19.37
C ALA A 39 16.72 27.83 19.30
N GLU A 40 17.39 28.83 19.90
CA GLU A 40 18.84 28.90 20.01
C GLU A 40 19.35 27.99 21.15
N GLU A 41 19.33 26.68 20.93
CA GLU A 41 20.15 25.75 21.72
C GLU A 41 21.06 24.98 20.77
N VAL A 42 22.37 25.13 20.96
CA VAL A 42 23.42 24.61 20.08
C VAL A 42 24.14 23.43 20.73
N PRO A 43 23.74 22.17 20.46
CA PRO A 43 24.59 21.02 20.71
C PRO A 43 25.50 20.77 19.49
N VAL A 44 26.81 20.64 19.73
CA VAL A 44 27.80 20.28 18.70
C VAL A 44 27.92 18.76 18.65
N VAL A 45 27.59 18.14 17.52
CA VAL A 45 27.91 16.74 17.22
C VAL A 45 28.55 16.70 15.82
N ASP A 46 29.74 16.09 15.71
CA ASP A 46 30.51 15.90 14.47
C ASP A 46 30.76 17.15 13.60
N GLY A 47 31.19 18.25 14.24
CA GLY A 47 31.81 19.39 13.55
C GLY A 47 30.91 20.17 12.58
N THR A 48 29.63 19.81 12.46
CA THR A 48 28.65 20.47 11.59
C THR A 48 27.57 21.10 12.46
N VAL A 49 27.45 22.44 12.40
CA VAL A 49 26.39 23.17 13.11
C VAL A 49 25.06 22.87 12.41
N ILE A 50 24.31 21.90 12.92
CA ILE A 50 22.93 21.67 12.48
C ILE A 50 22.05 22.63 13.27
N ARG A 51 21.39 23.57 12.59
CA ARG A 51 20.37 24.41 13.20
C ARG A 51 19.16 23.53 13.53
N THR A 52 18.78 23.46 14.80
CA THR A 52 17.56 22.78 15.23
C THR A 52 16.35 23.54 14.69
N VAL A 53 15.64 22.93 13.74
CA VAL A 53 14.36 23.43 13.22
C VAL A 53 13.25 22.58 13.81
N VAL A 54 12.28 23.25 14.43
CA VAL A 54 11.06 22.61 14.94
C VAL A 54 9.93 22.87 13.94
N TYR A 55 9.26 21.80 13.52
CA TYR A 55 8.06 21.83 12.70
C TYR A 55 6.86 21.41 13.53
N MET A 56 5.70 22.03 13.33
CA MET A 56 4.49 21.74 14.07
C MET A 56 3.44 21.09 13.16
N GLY A 57 2.95 19.92 13.55
CA GLY A 57 1.82 19.23 12.91
C GLY A 57 0.48 19.92 13.22
N LYS A 58 -0.52 19.68 12.37
CA LYS A 58 -1.89 20.21 12.55
C LYS A 58 -2.58 19.69 13.83
N ASP A 59 -2.07 18.58 14.36
CA ASP A 59 -2.47 17.92 15.60
C ASP A 59 -1.67 18.41 16.83
N GLY A 60 -0.74 19.35 16.64
CA GLY A 60 0.18 19.81 17.69
C GLY A 60 1.43 18.94 17.86
N THR A 61 1.66 17.97 16.99
CA THR A 61 2.87 17.12 17.05
C THR A 61 4.12 17.91 16.62
N GLU A 62 5.13 17.97 17.48
CA GLU A 62 6.41 18.60 17.18
C GLU A 62 7.40 17.65 16.49
N TRP A 63 7.96 18.08 15.37
CA TRP A 63 9.02 17.38 14.63
C TRP A 63 10.31 18.19 14.69
N LYS A 64 11.44 17.53 14.87
CA LYS A 64 12.76 18.17 14.89
C LYS A 64 13.66 17.55 13.83
N ASN A 65 14.45 18.36 13.14
CA ASN A 65 15.44 17.89 12.16
C ASN A 65 16.71 17.31 12.82
N THR A 66 16.87 17.49 14.13
CA THR A 66 17.97 16.91 14.90
C THR A 66 17.63 15.48 15.33
N PRO A 67 18.53 14.50 15.11
CA PRO A 67 18.32 13.17 15.64
C PRO A 67 18.27 13.24 17.17
N ILE A 68 17.38 12.44 17.76
CA ILE A 68 17.38 12.23 19.21
C ILE A 68 18.69 11.50 19.52
N VAL A 69 19.69 12.21 20.07
CA VAL A 69 20.95 11.61 20.48
C VAL A 69 20.64 10.67 21.66
N PRO A 70 20.78 9.35 21.51
CA PRO A 70 20.58 8.44 22.63
C PRO A 70 21.70 8.71 23.63
N ASN A 71 21.35 9.02 24.88
CA ASN A 71 22.33 8.97 25.95
C ASN A 71 22.88 7.53 26.02
N ASP A 72 24.19 7.35 26.03
CA ASP A 72 24.94 6.10 25.80
C ASP A 72 24.68 4.95 26.81
N GLN A 73 23.65 5.08 27.65
CA GLN A 73 23.02 3.92 28.25
C GLN A 73 22.10 3.29 27.21
N THR A 74 22.46 2.10 26.74
CA THR A 74 21.49 1.15 26.20
C THR A 74 20.34 1.12 27.19
N ARG A 75 19.23 1.78 26.85
CA ARG A 75 18.01 1.74 27.65
C ARG A 75 17.76 0.26 27.90
N TRP A 76 17.67 -0.14 29.17
CA TRP A 76 17.19 -1.47 29.52
C TRP A 76 16.01 -1.80 28.60
N PRO A 77 15.91 -3.03 28.06
CA PRO A 77 14.88 -3.34 27.07
C PRO A 77 13.59 -2.78 27.62
N ASN A 78 12.95 -1.90 26.85
CA ASN A 78 11.69 -1.30 27.25
C ASN A 78 10.72 -2.48 27.30
N VAL A 79 10.66 -3.18 28.43
CA VAL A 79 9.71 -4.25 28.68
C VAL A 79 8.42 -3.49 28.90
N VAL A 80 7.81 -3.09 27.78
CA VAL A 80 6.47 -2.55 27.74
C VAL A 80 5.60 -3.68 28.24
N THR A 81 5.39 -3.69 29.55
CA THR A 81 4.38 -4.52 30.19
C THR A 81 3.09 -3.83 29.85
N LEU A 82 2.60 -4.06 28.62
CA LEU A 82 1.30 -3.57 28.18
C LEU A 82 0.31 -4.00 29.26
N PRO A 83 -0.48 -3.09 29.85
CA PRO A 83 -1.66 -3.54 30.57
C PRO A 83 -2.40 -4.42 29.58
N ARG A 84 -2.69 -5.66 29.99
CA ARG A 84 -3.39 -6.66 29.17
C ARG A 84 -4.84 -6.22 29.00
N ASN A 85 -5.06 -5.07 28.39
CA ASN A 85 -6.33 -4.59 27.90
C ASN A 85 -6.53 -5.35 26.60
N ARG A 86 -6.75 -6.66 26.76
CA ARG A 86 -7.01 -7.59 25.68
C ARG A 86 -8.35 -7.15 25.11
N ILE A 87 -8.30 -6.42 24.00
CA ILE A 87 -9.47 -5.97 23.25
C ILE A 87 -10.40 -7.18 23.13
N SER A 88 -11.61 -7.07 23.67
CA SER A 88 -12.49 -8.24 23.88
C SER A 88 -12.76 -8.99 22.59
N GLU A 89 -12.77 -8.29 21.45
CA GLU A 89 -12.96 -8.87 20.13
C GLU A 89 -11.75 -9.68 19.63
N THR A 90 -10.54 -9.45 20.16
CA THR A 90 -9.31 -10.14 19.69
C THR A 90 -8.92 -11.35 20.53
N GLN A 91 -9.68 -11.67 21.58
CA GLN A 91 -9.29 -12.72 22.54
C GLN A 91 -9.33 -14.14 21.95
N ASN A 92 -10.21 -14.36 20.97
CA ASN A 92 -10.42 -15.65 20.34
C ASN A 92 -9.70 -15.79 18.98
N VAL A 93 -9.03 -14.72 18.53
CA VAL A 93 -8.33 -14.68 17.26
C VAL A 93 -6.98 -15.36 17.43
N THR A 94 -6.78 -16.49 16.74
CA THR A 94 -5.60 -17.34 16.94
C THR A 94 -4.80 -17.52 15.65
N SER A 95 -5.47 -17.47 14.50
CA SER A 95 -4.81 -17.64 13.20
C SER A 95 -4.24 -16.31 12.68
N PRO A 96 -3.03 -16.28 12.08
CA PRO A 96 -2.51 -15.09 11.40
C PRO A 96 -3.47 -14.52 10.33
N ALA A 97 -4.25 -15.39 9.67
CA ALA A 97 -5.23 -14.96 8.69
C ALA A 97 -6.39 -14.19 9.33
N GLU A 98 -6.88 -14.66 10.47
CA GLU A 98 -7.95 -13.99 11.23
C GLU A 98 -7.47 -12.64 11.76
N VAL A 99 -6.21 -12.56 12.23
CA VAL A 99 -5.59 -11.29 12.63
C VAL A 99 -5.55 -10.32 11.46
N PHE A 100 -5.16 -10.78 10.26
CA PHE A 100 -5.11 -9.95 9.07
C PHE A 100 -6.49 -9.39 8.68
N GLU A 101 -7.54 -10.20 8.84
CA GLU A 101 -8.93 -9.80 8.56
C GLU A 101 -9.49 -8.74 9.53
N LEU A 102 -8.91 -8.60 10.72
CA LEU A 102 -9.27 -7.50 11.63
C LEU A 102 -8.90 -6.13 11.03
N PHE A 103 -7.73 -6.05 10.40
CA PHE A 103 -7.22 -4.81 9.82
C PHE A 103 -7.76 -4.60 8.40
N ILE A 104 -7.78 -5.65 7.59
CA ILE A 104 -8.35 -5.65 6.24
C ILE A 104 -9.75 -6.28 6.29
N SER A 105 -10.69 -5.50 6.81
CA SER A 105 -12.06 -5.94 7.04
C SER A 105 -12.83 -6.28 5.75
N ARG A 106 -13.91 -7.05 5.88
CA ARG A 106 -14.86 -7.33 4.79
C ARG A 106 -15.46 -6.05 4.17
N ASN A 107 -15.62 -4.99 4.95
CA ASN A 107 -16.12 -3.70 4.46
C ASN A 107 -15.12 -3.06 3.49
N MET A 108 -13.82 -3.09 3.84
CA MET A 108 -12.75 -2.62 2.95
C MET A 108 -12.71 -3.42 1.65
N LEU A 109 -12.80 -4.75 1.74
CA LEU A 109 -12.88 -5.61 0.54
C LEU A 109 -14.11 -5.27 -0.32
N SER A 110 -15.24 -4.96 0.30
CA SER A 110 -16.47 -4.59 -0.42
C SER A 110 -16.32 -3.28 -1.18
N VAL A 111 -15.63 -2.29 -0.61
CA VAL A 111 -15.28 -1.04 -1.29
C VAL A 111 -14.41 -1.32 -2.52
N ILE A 112 -13.36 -2.12 -2.35
CA ILE A 112 -12.44 -2.48 -3.43
C ILE A 112 -13.19 -3.21 -4.56
N VAL A 113 -13.95 -4.25 -4.23
CA VAL A 113 -14.73 -5.05 -5.20
C VAL A 113 -15.70 -4.17 -5.97
N LYS A 114 -16.48 -3.34 -5.27
CA LYS A 114 -17.49 -2.46 -5.87
C LYS A 114 -16.87 -1.53 -6.91
N TYR A 115 -15.84 -0.79 -6.54
CA TYR A 115 -15.26 0.23 -7.41
C TYR A 115 -14.38 -0.35 -8.51
N THR A 116 -13.73 -1.49 -8.25
CA THR A 116 -13.00 -2.23 -9.29
C THR A 116 -13.95 -2.77 -10.36
N ASN A 117 -15.11 -3.33 -9.96
CA ASN A 117 -16.12 -3.78 -10.93
C ASN A 117 -16.77 -2.64 -11.72
N GLN A 118 -17.01 -1.50 -11.08
CA GLN A 118 -17.52 -0.31 -11.77
C GLN A 118 -16.52 0.16 -12.84
N GLU A 119 -15.23 0.24 -12.52
CA GLU A 119 -14.19 0.63 -13.48
C GLU A 119 -13.96 -0.43 -14.56
N GLY A 120 -13.99 -1.71 -14.22
CA GLY A 120 -13.90 -2.81 -15.17
C GLY A 120 -15.00 -2.76 -16.22
N LYS A 121 -16.26 -2.58 -15.79
CA LYS A 121 -17.40 -2.36 -16.69
C LYS A 121 -17.23 -1.11 -17.55
N ARG A 122 -16.72 -0.01 -16.97
CA ARG A 122 -16.49 1.24 -17.71
C ARG A 122 -15.46 1.09 -18.82
N GLN A 123 -14.34 0.39 -18.56
CA GLN A 123 -13.25 0.26 -19.52
C GLN A 123 -13.44 -0.89 -20.52
N ARG A 124 -14.04 -2.00 -20.09
CA ARG A 124 -14.09 -3.24 -20.86
C ARG A 124 -15.52 -3.70 -21.22
N GLY A 125 -16.54 -3.01 -20.73
CA GLY A 125 -17.94 -3.30 -21.06
C GLY A 125 -18.32 -4.74 -20.77
N ALA A 126 -18.95 -5.41 -21.75
CA ALA A 126 -19.41 -6.80 -21.64
C ALA A 126 -18.27 -7.83 -21.51
N SER A 127 -17.03 -7.46 -21.86
CA SER A 127 -15.88 -8.37 -21.71
C SER A 127 -15.31 -8.42 -20.29
N TRP A 128 -15.80 -7.56 -19.38
CA TRP A 128 -15.36 -7.57 -18.00
C TRP A 128 -15.99 -8.73 -17.21
N ILE A 129 -15.14 -9.57 -16.63
CA ILE A 129 -15.55 -10.56 -15.64
C ILE A 129 -15.43 -9.91 -14.27
N GLU A 130 -16.56 -9.83 -13.57
CA GLU A 130 -16.62 -9.24 -12.23
C GLU A 130 -15.70 -9.97 -11.25
N THR A 131 -15.04 -9.20 -10.39
CA THR A 131 -14.26 -9.70 -9.27
C THR A 131 -15.14 -9.83 -8.02
N ASP A 132 -14.79 -10.76 -7.15
CA ASP A 132 -15.46 -11.00 -5.87
C ASP A 132 -14.51 -10.81 -4.69
N HIS A 133 -15.03 -10.95 -3.47
CA HIS A 133 -14.23 -10.85 -2.26
C HIS A 133 -13.10 -11.88 -2.22
N THR A 134 -13.34 -13.09 -2.74
CA THR A 134 -12.37 -14.19 -2.75
C THR A 134 -11.18 -13.85 -3.63
N GLU A 135 -11.43 -13.36 -4.84
CA GLU A 135 -10.41 -13.01 -5.82
C GLU A 135 -9.59 -11.81 -5.36
N ILE A 136 -10.22 -10.76 -4.82
CA ILE A 136 -9.49 -9.62 -4.25
C ILE A 136 -8.66 -10.04 -3.03
N LYS A 137 -9.19 -10.93 -2.17
CA LYS A 137 -8.43 -11.46 -1.03
C LYS A 137 -7.24 -12.31 -1.50
N ALA A 138 -7.42 -13.13 -2.54
CA ALA A 138 -6.35 -13.91 -3.16
C ALA A 138 -5.27 -13.00 -3.77
N LEU A 139 -5.67 -11.91 -4.44
CA LEU A 139 -4.74 -10.90 -4.97
C LEU A 139 -3.91 -10.28 -3.85
N ILE A 140 -4.54 -9.83 -2.75
CA ILE A 140 -3.84 -9.23 -1.60
C ILE A 140 -2.88 -10.24 -0.98
N GLY A 141 -3.32 -11.48 -0.74
CA GLY A 141 -2.46 -12.54 -0.19
C GLY A 141 -1.26 -12.83 -1.08
N MET A 142 -1.46 -12.85 -2.40
CA MET A 142 -0.39 -13.01 -3.38
C MET A 142 0.60 -11.85 -3.37
N LEU A 143 0.14 -10.59 -3.24
CA LEU A 143 1.01 -9.42 -3.11
C LEU A 143 1.84 -9.47 -1.81
N VAL A 144 1.23 -9.87 -0.69
CA VAL A 144 1.95 -10.09 0.58
C VAL A 144 3.02 -11.16 0.42
N PHE A 145 2.70 -12.28 -0.26
CA PHE A 145 3.65 -13.34 -0.54
C PHE A 145 4.83 -12.86 -1.40
N ILE A 146 4.58 -12.15 -2.51
CA ILE A 146 5.62 -11.58 -3.37
C ILE A 146 6.52 -10.62 -2.58
N GLY A 147 5.94 -9.80 -1.71
CA GLY A 147 6.67 -8.92 -0.80
C GLY A 147 7.57 -9.70 0.17
N ALA A 148 7.05 -10.77 0.77
CA ALA A 148 7.80 -11.64 1.68
C ALA A 148 8.99 -12.34 0.97
N GLN A 149 8.84 -12.68 -0.31
CA GLN A 149 9.92 -13.24 -1.13
C GLN A 149 10.94 -12.18 -1.60
N LYS A 150 10.78 -10.90 -1.22
CA LYS A 150 11.60 -9.77 -1.68
C LYS A 150 11.60 -9.60 -3.21
N GLN A 151 10.52 -10.00 -3.87
CA GLN A 151 10.37 -9.95 -5.32
C GLN A 151 9.54 -8.75 -5.80
N SER A 152 9.33 -7.74 -4.96
CA SER A 152 8.50 -6.56 -5.27
C SER A 152 9.00 -5.72 -6.44
N LYS A 153 10.30 -5.80 -6.76
CA LYS A 153 10.93 -5.10 -7.90
C LYS A 153 11.13 -5.99 -9.13
N VAL A 154 10.77 -7.27 -9.03
CA VAL A 154 10.90 -8.22 -10.14
C VAL A 154 9.75 -7.97 -11.11
N ASN A 155 10.04 -8.08 -12.41
CA ASN A 155 9.00 -7.96 -13.44
C ASN A 155 7.90 -9.00 -13.20
N LEU A 156 6.64 -8.59 -13.31
CA LEU A 156 5.49 -9.44 -13.05
C LEU A 156 5.49 -10.70 -13.94
N GLN A 157 5.92 -10.59 -15.19
CA GLN A 157 6.02 -11.72 -16.12
C GLN A 157 7.04 -12.76 -15.63
N THR A 158 8.17 -12.32 -15.08
CA THR A 158 9.19 -13.21 -14.50
C THR A 158 8.65 -13.96 -13.28
N ILE A 159 7.80 -13.33 -12.47
CA ILE A 159 7.16 -14.00 -11.32
C ILE A 159 6.23 -15.14 -11.79
N TRP A 160 5.61 -15.00 -12.97
CA TRP A 160 4.76 -16.02 -13.60
C TRP A 160 5.52 -16.97 -14.54
N ASP A 161 6.83 -16.84 -14.68
CA ASP A 161 7.63 -17.74 -15.53
C ASP A 161 7.48 -19.20 -15.10
N ALA A 162 7.39 -20.12 -16.06
CA ALA A 162 7.14 -21.55 -15.79
C ALA A 162 8.26 -22.21 -14.98
N LEU A 163 9.51 -21.83 -15.25
CA LEU A 163 10.72 -22.48 -14.75
C LEU A 163 11.27 -21.78 -13.51
N LEU A 164 11.35 -20.45 -13.56
CA LEU A 164 11.99 -19.60 -12.54
C LEU A 164 10.99 -18.86 -11.65
N GLY A 165 9.71 -18.82 -12.06
CA GLY A 165 8.65 -18.14 -11.35
C GLY A 165 8.14 -18.93 -10.14
N GLN A 166 7.22 -18.31 -9.40
CA GLN A 166 6.68 -18.90 -8.18
C GLN A 166 5.46 -19.78 -8.49
N PRO A 167 5.50 -21.10 -8.19
CA PRO A 167 4.38 -22.00 -8.49
C PRO A 167 3.07 -21.57 -7.80
N PHE A 168 3.17 -21.06 -6.57
CA PHE A 168 2.03 -20.59 -5.78
C PHE A 168 1.26 -19.46 -6.47
N VAL A 169 2.00 -18.53 -7.08
CA VAL A 169 1.43 -17.36 -7.76
C VAL A 169 0.59 -17.79 -8.97
N ARG A 170 1.11 -18.74 -9.76
CA ARG A 170 0.38 -19.31 -10.91
C ARG A 170 -0.82 -20.16 -10.49
N ALA A 171 -0.71 -20.87 -9.37
CA ALA A 171 -1.80 -21.65 -8.80
C ALA A 171 -2.95 -20.77 -8.26
N THR A 172 -2.64 -19.53 -7.87
CA THR A 172 -3.62 -18.58 -7.32
C THR A 172 -4.44 -17.92 -8.42
N MET A 173 -3.79 -17.36 -9.46
CA MET A 173 -4.47 -16.76 -10.60
C MET A 173 -3.55 -16.68 -11.83
N SER A 174 -4.15 -16.55 -13.02
CA SER A 174 -3.38 -16.37 -14.26
C SER A 174 -2.69 -15.01 -14.31
N TYR A 175 -1.58 -14.93 -15.06
CA TYR A 175 -0.84 -13.67 -15.27
C TYR A 175 -1.77 -12.57 -15.79
N ASN A 176 -2.54 -12.89 -16.85
CA ASN A 176 -3.45 -11.94 -17.47
C ASN A 176 -4.53 -11.44 -16.50
N ARG A 177 -5.06 -12.31 -15.63
CA ARG A 177 -6.07 -11.88 -14.66
C ARG A 177 -5.46 -10.99 -13.57
N CYS A 178 -4.30 -11.36 -13.03
CA CYS A 178 -3.56 -10.52 -12.09
C CYS A 178 -3.29 -9.14 -12.68
N PHE A 179 -2.73 -9.10 -13.91
CA PHE A 179 -2.44 -7.85 -14.60
C PHE A 179 -3.69 -7.00 -14.83
N GLN A 180 -4.81 -7.60 -15.23
CA GLN A 180 -6.09 -6.89 -15.38
C GLN A 180 -6.56 -6.28 -14.05
N LEU A 181 -6.53 -7.05 -12.97
CA LEU A 181 -6.97 -6.59 -11.65
C LEU A 181 -6.08 -5.45 -11.14
N LEU A 182 -4.76 -5.55 -11.26
CA LEU A 182 -3.84 -4.49 -10.83
C LEU A 182 -4.09 -3.17 -11.57
N ASN A 183 -4.34 -3.21 -12.87
CA ASN A 183 -4.61 -1.99 -13.66
C ASN A 183 -5.99 -1.36 -13.37
N LEU A 184 -6.98 -2.20 -13.05
CA LEU A 184 -8.36 -1.77 -12.84
C LEU A 184 -8.74 -1.60 -11.37
N LEU A 185 -7.81 -1.85 -10.44
CA LEU A 185 -8.04 -1.72 -9.01
C LEU A 185 -8.46 -0.29 -8.66
N ARG A 186 -9.59 -0.13 -7.97
CA ARG A 186 -10.10 1.16 -7.52
C ARG A 186 -10.62 1.09 -6.09
N PHE A 187 -10.55 2.24 -5.41
CA PHE A 187 -10.91 2.39 -4.01
C PHE A 187 -12.00 3.45 -3.78
N ASP A 188 -12.49 4.10 -4.83
CA ASP A 188 -13.46 5.18 -4.74
C ASP A 188 -14.37 5.27 -5.96
N ASN A 189 -15.45 6.05 -5.83
CA ASN A 189 -16.30 6.40 -6.97
C ASN A 189 -15.67 7.52 -7.81
N LYS A 190 -15.26 7.18 -9.03
CA LYS A 190 -14.67 8.11 -10.00
C LYS A 190 -15.60 9.27 -10.37
N ASP A 191 -16.91 9.06 -10.39
CA ASP A 191 -17.89 10.08 -10.82
C ASP A 191 -18.00 11.24 -9.81
N THR A 192 -17.83 10.94 -8.53
CA THR A 192 -17.89 11.92 -7.41
C THR A 192 -16.52 12.47 -7.01
N ARG A 193 -15.45 11.93 -7.63
CA ARG A 193 -14.07 12.26 -7.28
C ARG A 193 -13.73 13.73 -7.55
N PRO A 194 -14.14 14.36 -8.67
CA PRO A 194 -13.80 15.76 -8.95
C PRO A 194 -14.25 16.69 -7.82
N GLN A 195 -15.50 16.54 -7.35
CA GLN A 195 -16.07 17.36 -6.29
C GLN A 195 -15.38 17.09 -4.94
N ARG A 196 -15.05 15.82 -4.63
CA ARG A 196 -14.35 15.47 -3.39
C ARG A 196 -12.90 15.98 -3.37
N ARG A 197 -12.22 16.04 -4.52
CA ARG A 197 -10.84 16.54 -4.62
C ARG A 197 -10.69 18.01 -4.26
N GLU A 198 -11.76 18.80 -4.33
CA GLU A 198 -11.76 20.20 -3.91
C GLU A 198 -11.51 20.34 -2.40
N THR A 199 -11.94 19.37 -1.60
CA THR A 199 -11.82 19.37 -0.13
C THR A 199 -10.79 18.37 0.38
N ASP A 200 -10.66 17.22 -0.28
CA ASP A 200 -9.80 16.11 0.10
C ASP A 200 -8.88 15.70 -1.06
N LYS A 201 -7.61 16.09 -0.99
CA LYS A 201 -6.59 15.73 -1.98
C LYS A 201 -6.42 14.20 -2.11
N LEU A 202 -6.70 13.44 -1.05
CA LEU A 202 -6.64 11.97 -1.01
C LEU A 202 -7.98 11.31 -1.30
N ALA A 203 -8.95 12.03 -1.87
CA ALA A 203 -10.25 11.49 -2.26
C ALA A 203 -10.22 10.12 -2.96
N PRO A 204 -9.23 9.77 -3.81
CA PRO A 204 -9.15 8.45 -4.43
C PRO A 204 -9.01 7.26 -3.48
N ILE A 205 -8.54 7.46 -2.25
CA ILE A 205 -8.25 6.39 -1.29
C ILE A 205 -8.76 6.68 0.14
N SER A 206 -9.19 7.92 0.40
CA SER A 206 -9.59 8.42 1.71
C SER A 206 -10.63 7.54 2.44
N GLU A 207 -11.68 7.07 1.76
CA GLU A 207 -12.67 6.17 2.36
C GLU A 207 -12.02 4.89 2.90
N LEU A 208 -11.17 4.25 2.10
CA LEU A 208 -10.46 3.03 2.47
C LEU A 208 -9.47 3.28 3.61
N LEU A 209 -8.75 4.41 3.58
CA LEU A 209 -7.83 4.80 4.65
C LEU A 209 -8.55 5.03 5.96
N ASN A 210 -9.69 5.74 5.96
CA ASN A 210 -10.47 6.00 7.16
C ASN A 210 -11.01 4.70 7.78
N LEU A 211 -11.46 3.75 6.95
CA LEU A 211 -11.85 2.42 7.42
C LEU A 211 -10.67 1.68 8.06
N HIS A 212 -9.49 1.74 7.43
CA HIS A 212 -8.28 1.09 7.95
C HIS A 212 -7.83 1.72 9.27
N LEU A 213 -7.80 3.05 9.37
CA LEU A 213 -7.47 3.79 10.59
C LEU A 213 -8.42 3.46 11.73
N SER A 214 -9.73 3.38 11.43
CA SER A 214 -10.73 2.97 12.42
C SER A 214 -10.45 1.55 12.95
N ASN A 215 -10.05 0.62 12.08
CA ASN A 215 -9.68 -0.73 12.49
C ASN A 215 -8.40 -0.74 13.33
N LEU A 216 -7.38 0.03 12.94
CA LEU A 216 -6.14 0.15 13.70
C LEU A 216 -6.40 0.69 15.12
N GLN A 217 -7.17 1.77 15.25
CA GLN A 217 -7.52 2.35 16.54
C GLN A 217 -8.37 1.40 17.40
N ARG A 218 -9.23 0.60 16.77
CA ARG A 218 -10.08 -0.37 17.46
C ARG A 218 -9.30 -1.57 17.98
N TYR A 219 -8.33 -2.08 17.21
CA TYR A 219 -7.66 -3.35 17.49
C TYR A 219 -6.21 -3.21 17.98
N TYR A 220 -5.68 -1.98 18.08
CA TYR A 220 -4.35 -1.72 18.61
C TYR A 220 -4.40 -0.62 19.68
N VAL A 221 -3.89 -0.95 20.87
CA VAL A 221 -3.70 0.00 21.98
C VAL A 221 -2.20 0.23 22.15
N PRO A 222 -1.70 1.47 21.98
CA PRO A 222 -0.29 1.76 22.19
C PRO A 222 0.08 1.57 23.66
N GLY A 223 1.33 1.18 23.92
CA GLY A 223 1.86 1.12 25.28
C GLY A 223 2.01 2.51 25.89
N ALA A 224 1.91 2.58 27.22
CA ALA A 224 2.26 3.81 27.94
C ALA A 224 3.76 4.10 27.73
N THR A 225 4.06 5.29 27.21
CA THR A 225 5.42 5.85 27.09
C THR A 225 5.87 6.46 28.40
#